data_AF-A0A7C4X7W2-F1
#
_entry.id   AF-A0A7C4X7W2-F1
#
_cell.length_a   1.000
_cell.length_b   1.000
_cell.length_c   1.000
_cell.angle_alpha   90.00
_cell.angle_beta   90.00
_cell.angle_gamma   90.00
#
_symmetry.space_group_name_H-M   'P 1'
#
loop_
_entity.id
_entity.type
_entity.pdbx_description
1 polymer ?
#
loop_
_entity_poly.entity_id
_entity_poly.type
_entity_poly.pdbx_seq_one_letter_code
_entity_poly.pdbx_strand_id
1 'polypeptide(L)'
;MSLIALFSFGLILSDRNANFAASFAIILSGSIVGYLFHNFPPAKIFMGDSGSNLLGFSLAILPLMERESVTKGTMLWIAPTILLLPIFDVFAAMLRRIRQGKSVMTPDKWHIHHKLLHFGFSTRSILAMIYSTCMILGAISILELYLSPMIHWLLLMAGWAVLFLLFLILHYLKEKNAANQ
;
A
#
# COMPACT_ATOMS: atom_id res chain seq x y z
N MET A 1 5.16 3.99 -1.99
CA MET A 1 3.93 3.57 -1.30
C MET A 1 3.29 4.76 -0.61
N SER A 2 3.84 5.25 0.50
CA SER A 2 3.24 6.31 1.32
C SER A 2 3.00 7.61 0.57
N LEU A 3 3.90 8.02 -0.34
CA LEU A 3 3.70 9.19 -1.20
C LEU A 3 2.39 9.09 -2.00
N ILE A 4 2.22 7.99 -2.74
CA ILE A 4 1.06 7.75 -3.61
C ILE A 4 -0.22 7.69 -2.76
N ALA A 5 -0.14 7.04 -1.61
CA ALA A 5 -1.28 6.91 -0.70
C ALA A 5 -1.71 8.27 -0.13
N LEU A 6 -0.77 9.07 0.38
CA LEU A 6 -1.04 10.41 0.90
C LEU A 6 -1.58 11.35 -0.18
N PHE A 7 -1.01 11.30 -1.38
CA PHE A 7 -1.51 12.09 -2.49
C PHE A 7 -2.95 11.71 -2.87
N SER A 8 -3.24 10.41 -2.94
CA SER A 8 -4.59 9.91 -3.24
C SER A 8 -5.60 10.30 -2.15
N PHE A 9 -5.23 10.16 -0.88
CA PHE A 9 -6.05 10.63 0.24
C PHE A 9 -6.26 12.14 0.19
N GLY A 10 -5.23 12.92 -0.12
CA GLY A 10 -5.32 14.38 -0.24
C GLY A 10 -6.38 14.81 -1.24
N LEU A 11 -6.41 14.19 -2.43
CA LEU A 11 -7.40 14.50 -3.46
C LEU A 11 -8.83 14.13 -3.03
N ILE A 12 -9.03 12.90 -2.54
CA ILE A 12 -10.36 12.42 -2.13
C ILE A 12 -10.90 13.23 -0.95
N LEU A 13 -10.08 13.49 0.06
CA LEU A 13 -10.49 14.26 1.24
C LEU A 13 -10.75 15.74 0.91
N SER A 14 -10.06 16.29 -0.10
CA SER A 14 -10.30 17.66 -0.56
C SER A 14 -11.69 17.80 -1.20
N ASP A 15 -12.10 16.83 -2.02
CA ASP A 15 -13.43 16.81 -2.64
C ASP A 15 -14.55 16.71 -1.57
N ARG A 16 -14.28 15.95 -0.51
CA ARG A 16 -15.21 15.73 0.60
C ARG A 16 -15.22 16.84 1.66
N ASN A 17 -14.63 18.01 1.37
CA ASN A 17 -14.55 19.17 2.26
C ASN A 17 -13.82 18.90 3.60
N ALA A 18 -13.02 17.84 3.69
CA ALA A 18 -12.19 17.53 4.86
C ALA A 18 -10.85 18.31 4.80
N ASN A 19 -10.94 19.63 4.71
CA ASN A 19 -9.84 20.54 4.33
C ASN A 19 -8.57 20.36 5.19
N PHE A 20 -8.73 20.16 6.50
CA PHE A 20 -7.59 19.93 7.40
C PHE A 20 -6.86 18.62 7.06
N ALA A 21 -7.60 17.52 6.94
CA ALA A 21 -7.02 16.21 6.62
C ALA A 21 -6.42 16.19 5.21
N ALA A 22 -7.09 16.80 4.24
CA ALA A 22 -6.60 16.95 2.87
C ALA A 22 -5.28 17.73 2.81
N SER A 23 -5.22 18.89 3.46
CA SER A 23 -4.01 19.73 3.52
C SER A 23 -2.86 18.99 4.20
N PHE A 24 -3.13 18.31 5.32
CA PHE A 24 -2.14 17.50 6.01
C PHE A 24 -1.56 16.40 5.11
N ALA A 25 -2.41 15.68 4.38
CA ALA A 25 -1.98 14.63 3.47
C ALA A 25 -1.12 15.17 2.31
N ILE A 26 -1.51 16.31 1.72
CA ILE A 26 -0.76 16.95 0.62
C ILE A 26 0.60 17.47 1.10
N ILE A 27 0.65 18.13 2.26
CA ILE A 27 1.91 18.64 2.84
C ILE A 27 2.86 17.47 3.14
N LEU A 28 2.36 16.40 3.76
CA LEU A 28 3.16 15.23 4.09
C LEU A 28 3.64 14.51 2.81
N SER A 29 2.81 14.45 1.77
CA SER A 29 3.21 13.98 0.43
C SER A 29 4.37 14.81 -0.13
N GLY A 30 4.27 16.15 -0.11
CA GLY A 30 5.33 17.05 -0.54
C GLY A 30 6.65 16.85 0.23
N SER A 31 6.58 16.66 1.55
CA SER A 31 7.74 16.33 2.38
C SER A 31 8.40 15.00 1.98
N ILE A 32 7.60 13.99 1.61
CA ILE A 32 8.14 12.71 1.10
C ILE A 32 8.82 12.89 -0.25
N VAL A 33 8.30 13.76 -1.14
CA VAL A 33 8.99 14.07 -2.40
C VAL A 33 10.40 14.62 -2.11
N GLY A 34 10.51 15.58 -1.17
CA GLY A 34 11.80 16.10 -0.71
C GLY A 34 12.73 15.01 -0.17
N TYR A 35 12.22 14.13 0.70
CA TYR A 35 12.96 12.98 1.22
C TYR A 35 13.42 12.01 0.12
N LEU A 36 12.56 11.73 -0.87
CA LEU A 36 12.85 10.80 -1.96
C LEU A 36 14.06 11.24 -2.78
N PHE A 37 14.24 12.54 -3.05
CA PHE A 37 15.46 13.03 -3.73
C PHE A 37 16.75 12.61 -3.03
N HIS A 38 16.75 12.47 -1.71
CA HIS A 38 17.90 12.01 -0.94
C HIS A 38 17.93 10.49 -0.70
N ASN A 39 16.79 9.81 -0.86
CA ASN A 39 16.66 8.37 -0.65
C ASN A 39 16.71 7.54 -1.95
N PHE A 40 16.63 8.17 -3.13
CA PHE A 40 16.77 7.48 -4.41
C PHE A 40 18.14 6.76 -4.51
N PRO A 41 18.20 5.53 -5.06
CA PRO A 41 19.45 4.77 -5.10
C PRO A 41 20.56 5.51 -5.88
N PRO A 42 21.77 5.68 -5.30
CA PRO A 42 22.21 5.27 -3.96
C PRO A 42 21.70 6.18 -2.83
N ALA A 43 21.06 5.57 -1.81
CA ALA A 43 20.41 6.29 -0.72
C ALA A 43 21.43 7.03 0.18
N LYS A 44 21.20 8.32 0.42
CA LYS A 44 22.03 9.18 1.30
C LYS A 44 21.48 9.31 2.71
N ILE A 45 20.15 9.20 2.84
CA ILE A 45 19.43 9.31 4.11
C ILE A 45 18.43 8.16 4.19
N PHE A 46 18.32 7.54 5.36
CA PHE A 46 17.34 6.49 5.65
C PHE A 46 16.21 7.01 6.54
N MET A 47 14.99 6.55 6.29
CA MET A 47 13.77 6.98 7.00
C MET A 47 13.79 6.66 8.49
N GLY A 48 14.43 5.54 8.87
CA GLY A 48 14.41 5.01 10.22
C GLY A 48 13.01 4.61 10.70
N ASP A 49 12.92 4.22 11.97
CA ASP A 49 11.66 3.78 12.59
C ASP A 49 10.74 4.95 12.91
N SER A 50 11.31 6.11 13.26
CA SER A 50 10.53 7.31 13.56
C SER A 50 9.73 7.79 12.33
N GLY A 51 10.35 7.82 11.16
CA GLY A 51 9.69 8.25 9.93
C GLY A 51 8.65 7.24 9.45
N SER A 52 8.98 5.94 9.47
CA SER A 52 8.08 4.89 8.98
C SER A 52 6.82 4.75 9.86
N ASN A 53 6.96 4.83 11.19
CA ASN A 53 5.84 4.79 12.12
C ASN A 53 4.96 6.05 12.02
N LEU A 54 5.56 7.24 11.88
CA LEU A 54 4.79 8.47 11.66
C LEU A 54 3.94 8.40 10.39
N LEU A 55 4.52 7.93 9.28
CA LEU A 55 3.79 7.77 8.02
C LEU A 55 2.69 6.72 8.13
N GLY A 56 2.99 5.57 8.74
CA GLY A 56 2.00 4.51 8.96
C GLY A 56 0.82 4.98 9.80
N PHE A 57 1.09 5.67 10.91
CA PHE A 57 0.05 6.25 11.77
C PHE A 57 -0.78 7.29 11.02
N SER A 58 -0.13 8.22 10.31
CA SER A 58 -0.79 9.26 9.52
C SER A 58 -1.76 8.66 8.48
N LEU A 59 -1.31 7.64 7.75
CA LEU A 59 -2.12 6.93 6.76
C LEU A 59 -3.31 6.17 7.37
N ALA A 60 -3.19 5.71 8.62
CA ALA A 60 -4.26 5.02 9.32
C ALA A 60 -5.35 5.98 9.84
N ILE A 61 -4.97 7.19 10.28
CA ILE A 61 -5.92 8.16 10.85
C ILE A 61 -6.64 9.00 9.79
N LEU A 62 -5.98 9.32 8.67
CA LEU A 62 -6.52 10.22 7.64
C LEU A 62 -7.94 9.84 7.16
N PRO A 63 -8.24 8.56 6.87
CA PRO A 63 -9.58 8.14 6.44
C PRO A 63 -10.66 8.32 7.51
N LEU A 64 -10.27 8.40 8.78
CA LEU A 64 -11.16 8.54 9.94
C LEU A 64 -11.45 10.01 10.29
N MET A 65 -10.68 10.95 9.75
CA MET A 65 -10.82 12.38 10.04
C MET A 65 -11.95 13.05 9.25
N GLU A 66 -12.53 12.36 8.29
CA GLU A 66 -13.70 12.80 7.53
C GLU A 66 -14.98 12.38 8.27
N ARG A 67 -15.89 13.32 8.53
CA ARG A 67 -17.11 13.05 9.31
C ARG A 67 -18.07 12.09 8.61
N GLU A 68 -18.25 12.24 7.30
CA GLU A 68 -19.15 11.38 6.53
C GLU A 68 -18.59 9.97 6.33
N SER A 69 -17.26 9.80 6.39
CA SER A 69 -16.64 8.49 6.23
C SER A 69 -17.08 7.51 7.33
N VAL A 70 -17.24 8.01 8.55
CA VAL A 70 -17.72 7.25 9.71
C VAL A 70 -19.20 6.87 9.55
N THR A 71 -19.98 7.69 8.84
CA THR A 71 -21.44 7.53 8.73
C THR A 71 -21.83 6.68 7.52
N LYS A 72 -21.17 6.88 6.37
CA LYS A 72 -21.44 6.16 5.11
C LYS A 72 -20.51 4.96 4.89
N GLY A 73 -19.41 4.86 5.63
CA GLY A 73 -18.47 3.74 5.55
C GLY A 73 -17.66 3.65 4.25
N THR A 74 -17.71 4.65 3.37
CA THR A 74 -17.05 4.60 2.05
C THR A 74 -15.51 4.52 2.16
N MET A 75 -14.91 5.28 3.09
CA MET A 75 -13.46 5.21 3.32
C MET A 75 -12.99 3.87 3.89
N LEU A 76 -13.88 3.07 4.50
CA LEU A 76 -13.51 1.74 5.02
C LEU A 76 -13.04 0.80 3.92
N TRP A 77 -13.46 1.04 2.67
CA TRP A 77 -13.06 0.24 1.51
C TRP A 77 -11.97 0.91 0.69
N ILE A 78 -12.02 2.24 0.57
CA ILE A 78 -11.06 3.02 -0.20
C ILE A 78 -9.68 3.00 0.47
N ALA A 79 -9.62 3.25 1.78
CA ALA A 79 -8.34 3.35 2.48
C ALA A 79 -7.52 2.06 2.44
N PRO A 80 -8.11 0.87 2.71
CA PRO A 80 -7.37 -0.38 2.55
C PRO A 80 -7.04 -0.69 1.08
N THR A 81 -7.83 -0.21 0.11
CA THR A 81 -7.52 -0.37 -1.32
C THR A 81 -6.26 0.41 -1.71
N ILE A 82 -6.13 1.66 -1.26
CA ILE A 82 -4.92 2.46 -1.49
C ILE A 82 -3.68 1.78 -0.88
N LEU A 83 -3.86 1.13 0.28
CA LEU A 83 -2.81 0.46 1.05
C LEU A 83 -2.76 -1.06 0.83
N LEU A 84 -3.38 -1.55 -0.25
CA LEU A 84 -3.65 -2.98 -0.38
C LEU A 84 -2.36 -3.80 -0.44
N LEU A 85 -1.36 -3.33 -1.19
CA LEU A 85 -0.08 -4.02 -1.32
C LEU A 85 0.67 -4.19 0.02
N PRO A 86 0.93 -3.14 0.84
CA PRO A 86 1.59 -3.31 2.13
C PRO A 86 0.73 -4.09 3.14
N ILE A 87 -0.60 -3.96 3.11
CA ILE A 87 -1.50 -4.75 3.97
C ILE A 87 -1.35 -6.24 3.65
N PHE A 88 -1.40 -6.62 2.37
CA PHE A 88 -1.21 -8.01 1.95
C PHE A 88 0.17 -8.56 2.30
N ASP A 89 1.22 -7.76 2.15
CA ASP A 89 2.59 -8.18 2.48
C ASP A 89 2.75 -8.50 3.97
N VAL A 90 2.21 -7.64 4.84
CA VAL A 90 2.20 -7.86 6.29
C VAL A 90 1.32 -9.06 6.65
N PHE A 91 0.09 -9.13 6.12
CA PHE A 91 -0.83 -10.23 6.40
C PHE A 91 -0.21 -11.59 6.02
N ALA A 92 0.47 -11.66 4.89
CA ALA A 92 1.13 -12.89 4.48
C ALA A 92 2.41 -13.20 5.24
N ALA A 93 3.13 -12.20 5.74
CA ALA A 93 4.20 -12.42 6.71
C ALA A 93 3.65 -13.01 8.02
N MET A 94 2.54 -12.47 8.52
CA MET A 94 1.85 -13.01 9.71
C MET A 94 1.40 -14.47 9.48
N LEU A 95 0.69 -14.75 8.38
CA LEU A 95 0.20 -16.10 8.07
C LEU A 95 1.35 -17.10 7.92
N ARG A 96 2.46 -16.71 7.28
CA ARG A 96 3.66 -17.53 7.17
C ARG A 96 4.28 -17.85 8.54
N ARG A 97 4.37 -16.87 9.44
CA ARG A 97 4.89 -17.07 10.81
C ARG A 97 4.02 -18.04 11.59
N ILE A 98 2.70 -17.88 11.52
CA ILE A 98 1.73 -18.77 12.15
C ILE A 98 1.88 -20.21 11.64
N ARG A 99 1.97 -20.42 10.31
CA ARG A 99 2.19 -21.75 9.72
C ARG A 99 3.54 -22.39 10.12
N GLN A 100 4.53 -21.59 10.51
CA GLN A 100 5.83 -22.04 10.99
C GLN A 100 5.89 -22.20 12.53
N GLY A 101 4.79 -21.97 13.25
CA GLY A 101 4.75 -22.00 14.71
C GLY A 101 5.60 -20.91 15.38
N LYS A 102 5.96 -19.84 14.66
CA LYS A 102 6.76 -18.73 15.18
C LYS A 102 5.86 -17.59 15.65
N SER A 103 6.36 -16.80 16.61
CA SER A 103 5.68 -15.58 17.04
C SER A 103 5.50 -14.60 15.86
N VAL A 104 4.36 -13.91 15.87
CA VAL A 104 4.04 -12.89 14.87
C VAL A 104 5.03 -11.72 14.90
N MET A 105 5.67 -11.45 16.03
CA MET A 105 6.63 -10.33 16.18
C MET A 105 8.07 -10.69 15.77
N THR A 106 8.35 -11.93 15.36
CA THR A 106 9.69 -12.33 14.95
C THR A 106 10.10 -11.65 13.63
N PRO A 107 11.31 -11.06 13.50
CA PRO A 107 11.76 -10.43 12.27
C PRO A 107 11.67 -11.38 11.07
N ASP A 108 11.17 -10.88 9.94
CA ASP A 108 11.06 -11.66 8.70
C ASP A 108 11.72 -10.90 7.55
N LYS A 109 12.39 -11.65 6.66
CA LYS A 109 13.11 -11.13 5.50
C LYS A 109 12.43 -11.52 4.19
N TRP A 110 11.19 -12.03 4.23
CA TRP A 110 10.46 -12.54 3.06
C TRP A 110 9.29 -11.67 2.61
N HIS A 111 9.51 -10.36 2.60
CA HIS A 111 8.58 -9.40 2.01
C HIS A 111 8.54 -9.51 0.49
N ILE A 112 7.51 -8.95 -0.15
CA ILE A 112 7.29 -9.02 -1.61
C ILE A 112 8.56 -8.69 -2.41
N HIS A 113 9.30 -7.64 -2.03
CA HIS A 113 10.51 -7.26 -2.75
C HIS A 113 11.61 -8.34 -2.68
N HIS A 114 11.80 -8.98 -1.53
CA HIS A 114 12.72 -10.11 -1.41
C HIS A 114 12.25 -11.32 -2.21
N LYS A 115 10.94 -11.63 -2.21
CA LYS A 115 10.40 -12.71 -3.05
C LYS A 115 10.69 -12.48 -4.53
N LEU A 116 10.45 -11.26 -5.02
CA LEU A 116 10.70 -10.91 -6.43
C LEU A 116 12.19 -10.95 -6.76
N LEU A 117 13.08 -10.54 -5.84
CA LEU A 117 14.52 -10.72 -6.02
C LEU A 117 14.91 -12.20 -6.15
N HIS A 118 14.32 -13.08 -5.34
CA HIS A 118 14.55 -14.53 -5.43
C HIS A 118 14.06 -15.15 -6.74
N PHE A 119 13.06 -14.54 -7.40
CA PHE A 119 12.62 -14.95 -8.75
C PHE A 119 13.51 -14.40 -9.88
N GLY A 120 14.58 -13.66 -9.56
CA GLY A 120 15.54 -13.16 -10.54
C GLY A 120 15.23 -11.76 -11.11
N PHE A 121 14.24 -11.05 -10.56
CA PHE A 121 13.96 -9.67 -11.00
C PHE A 121 15.03 -8.70 -10.50
N SER A 122 15.36 -7.70 -11.34
CA SER A 122 16.25 -6.61 -10.93
C SER A 122 15.59 -5.68 -9.92
N THR A 123 16.37 -5.05 -9.04
CA THR A 123 15.86 -4.07 -8.07
C THR A 123 15.05 -2.96 -8.73
N ARG A 124 15.50 -2.46 -9.90
CA ARG A 124 14.79 -1.41 -10.65
C ARG A 124 13.43 -1.89 -11.15
N SER A 125 13.35 -3.11 -11.69
CA SER A 125 12.10 -3.71 -12.15
C SER A 125 11.11 -3.88 -10.99
N ILE A 126 11.58 -4.31 -9.83
CA ILE A 126 10.75 -4.50 -8.63
C ILE A 126 10.19 -3.16 -8.15
N LEU A 127 11.02 -2.12 -8.07
CA LEU A 127 10.56 -0.77 -7.71
C LEU A 127 9.48 -0.29 -8.68
N ALA A 128 9.69 -0.47 -9.99
CA ALA A 128 8.72 -0.11 -11.01
C ALA A 128 7.38 -0.85 -10.81
N MET A 129 7.41 -2.18 -10.65
CA MET A 129 6.20 -2.98 -10.41
C MET A 129 5.44 -2.54 -9.17
N ILE A 130 6.14 -2.30 -8.06
CA ILE A 130 5.53 -1.87 -6.79
C ILE A 130 4.89 -0.49 -6.94
N TYR A 131 5.58 0.46 -7.58
CA TYR A 131 5.06 1.80 -7.80
C TYR A 131 3.89 1.82 -8.77
N SER A 132 3.98 1.11 -9.90
CA SER A 132 2.87 0.97 -10.86
C SER A 132 1.64 0.37 -10.20
N THR A 133 1.81 -0.69 -9.39
CA THR A 133 0.69 -1.30 -8.65
C THR A 133 0.01 -0.28 -7.72
N CYS A 134 0.80 0.51 -6.98
CA CYS A 134 0.23 1.54 -6.11
C CYS A 134 -0.43 2.69 -6.86
N MET A 135 0.14 3.11 -7.99
CA MET A 135 -0.47 4.12 -8.84
C MET A 135 -1.81 3.63 -9.37
N ILE A 136 -1.90 2.37 -9.81
CA ILE A 136 -3.16 1.77 -10.29
C ILE A 136 -4.20 1.73 -9.15
N LEU A 137 -3.82 1.23 -7.97
CA LEU A 137 -4.74 1.21 -6.83
C LEU A 137 -5.19 2.61 -6.39
N GLY A 138 -4.25 3.56 -6.30
CA GLY A 138 -4.55 4.95 -5.98
C GLY A 138 -5.46 5.59 -7.03
N ALA A 139 -5.23 5.30 -8.32
CA ALA A 139 -6.10 5.77 -9.41
C ALA A 139 -7.51 5.16 -9.31
N ILE A 140 -7.64 3.85 -9.07
CA ILE A 140 -8.94 3.20 -8.83
C ILE A 140 -9.69 3.89 -7.68
N SER A 141 -8.98 4.23 -6.61
CA SER A 141 -9.56 4.97 -5.48
C SER A 141 -10.00 6.39 -5.84
N ILE A 142 -9.18 7.15 -6.58
CA ILE A 142 -9.53 8.51 -7.02
C ILE A 142 -10.71 8.52 -8.00
N LEU A 143 -10.88 7.45 -8.78
CA LEU A 143 -12.01 7.32 -9.71
C LEU A 143 -13.38 7.29 -9.02
N GLU A 144 -13.43 7.13 -7.69
CA GLU A 144 -14.66 7.36 -6.92
C GLU A 144 -15.30 8.73 -7.24
N LEU A 145 -14.48 9.77 -7.43
CA LEU A 145 -14.93 11.14 -7.64
C LEU A 145 -15.70 11.34 -8.96
N TYR A 146 -15.52 10.43 -9.91
CA TYR A 146 -16.01 10.59 -11.28
C TYR A 146 -16.98 9.49 -11.73
N LEU A 147 -16.95 8.33 -11.07
CA LEU A 147 -17.72 7.15 -11.48
C LEU A 147 -18.97 6.95 -10.61
N SER A 148 -19.94 6.24 -11.16
CA SER A 148 -21.09 5.80 -10.37
C SER A 148 -20.65 4.82 -9.27
N PRO A 149 -21.33 4.80 -8.10
CA PRO A 149 -20.95 3.93 -6.99
C PRO A 149 -20.82 2.45 -7.38
N MET A 150 -21.70 1.96 -8.26
CA MET A 150 -21.68 0.57 -8.72
C MET A 150 -20.41 0.23 -9.51
N ILE A 151 -19.99 1.09 -10.43
CA ILE A 151 -18.78 0.88 -11.23
C ILE A 151 -17.54 0.98 -10.34
N HIS A 152 -17.50 1.96 -9.45
CA HIS A 152 -16.40 2.12 -8.52
C HIS A 152 -16.22 0.87 -7.63
N TRP A 153 -17.31 0.35 -7.06
CA TRP A 153 -17.29 -0.89 -6.28
C TRP A 153 -16.78 -2.09 -7.07
N LEU A 154 -17.18 -2.23 -8.33
CA LEU A 154 -16.68 -3.30 -9.19
C LEU A 154 -15.16 -3.18 -9.40
N LEU A 155 -14.65 -1.97 -9.62
CA LEU A 155 -13.21 -1.72 -9.79
C LEU A 155 -12.42 -2.01 -8.51
N LEU A 156 -12.95 -1.64 -7.34
CA LEU A 156 -12.36 -2.02 -6.05
C LEU A 156 -12.26 -3.54 -5.95
N MET A 157 -13.37 -4.25 -6.11
CA MET A 157 -13.39 -5.71 -6.00
C MET A 157 -12.46 -6.39 -7.01
N ALA A 158 -12.40 -5.88 -8.24
CA ALA A 158 -11.47 -6.37 -9.26
C ALA A 158 -10.02 -6.16 -8.83
N GLY A 159 -9.66 -4.98 -8.30
CA GLY A 159 -8.32 -4.69 -7.79
C GLY A 159 -7.92 -5.64 -6.65
N TRP A 160 -8.84 -5.90 -5.72
CA TRP A 160 -8.64 -6.87 -4.63
C TRP A 160 -8.45 -8.29 -5.15
N ALA A 161 -9.32 -8.73 -6.06
CA ALA A 161 -9.23 -10.07 -6.65
C ALA A 161 -7.92 -10.28 -7.42
N VAL A 162 -7.51 -9.31 -8.24
CA VAL A 162 -6.25 -9.37 -9.00
C VAL A 162 -5.05 -9.48 -8.08
N LEU A 163 -4.98 -8.66 -7.02
CA LEU A 163 -3.86 -8.71 -6.08
C LEU A 163 -3.86 -9.98 -5.24
N PHE A 164 -5.04 -10.45 -4.83
CA PHE A 164 -5.18 -11.72 -4.13
C PHE A 164 -4.69 -12.89 -4.99
N LEU A 165 -5.10 -12.95 -6.26
CA LEU A 165 -4.64 -13.96 -7.22
C LEU A 165 -3.14 -13.88 -7.45
N LEU A 166 -2.59 -12.68 -7.66
CA LEU A 166 -1.15 -12.47 -7.80
C LEU A 166 -0.40 -12.97 -6.56
N PHE A 167 -0.94 -12.72 -5.36
CA PHE A 167 -0.36 -13.19 -4.12
C PHE A 167 -0.37 -14.72 -4.00
N LEU A 168 -1.49 -15.37 -4.36
CA LEU A 168 -1.61 -16.82 -4.38
C LEU A 168 -0.64 -17.46 -5.38
N ILE A 169 -0.53 -16.90 -6.59
CA ILE A 169 0.40 -17.37 -7.63
C ILE A 169 1.84 -17.28 -7.12
N LEU A 170 2.24 -16.15 -6.54
CA LEU A 170 3.59 -16.00 -5.98
C LEU A 170 3.86 -16.98 -4.84
N HIS A 171 2.84 -17.30 -4.03
CA HIS A 171 2.96 -18.29 -2.95
C HIS A 171 3.08 -19.71 -3.50
N TYR A 172 2.26 -20.08 -4.49
CA TYR A 172 2.30 -21.39 -5.15
C TYR A 172 3.62 -21.64 -5.89
N LEU A 173 4.10 -20.66 -6.66
CA LEU A 173 5.38 -20.75 -7.36
C LEU A 173 6.55 -20.94 -6.40
N LYS A 174 6.48 -20.32 -5.21
CA LYS A 174 7.47 -20.53 -4.16
C LYS A 174 7.47 -21.98 -3.66
N GLU A 175 6.30 -22.53 -3.31
CA GLU A 175 6.20 -23.91 -2.81
C GLU A 175 6.71 -24.91 -3.86
N LYS A 176 6.39 -24.70 -5.14
CA LYS A 176 6.91 -25.53 -6.24
C LYS A 176 8.42 -25.43 -6.40
N ASN A 177 9.00 -24.23 -6.37
CA ASN A 177 10.45 -24.05 -6.48
C ASN A 177 11.19 -24.62 -5.26
N ALA A 178 10.60 -24.58 -4.08
CA ALA A 178 11.16 -25.19 -2.87
C ALA A 178 11.06 -26.72 -2.87
N ALA A 179 10.09 -27.31 -3.57
CA ALA A 179 9.96 -28.76 -3.73
C ALA A 179 10.87 -29.34 -4.83
N ASN A 180 11.35 -28.49 -5.74
CA ASN A 180 12.27 -28.86 -6.83
C ASN A 180 13.75 -28.61 -6.47
N GLN A 181 14.05 -28.19 -5.24
CA GLN A 181 15.39 -28.03 -4.66
C GLN A 181 15.60 -29.08 -3.57
#